data_AF-A0A2D6BNL0-F1
#
_entry.id   AF-A0A2D6BNL0-F1
#
_cell.length_a   1.000
_cell.length_b   1.000
_cell.length_c   1.000
_cell.angle_alpha   90.00
_cell.angle_beta   90.00
_cell.angle_gamma   90.00
#
_symmetry.space_group_name_H-M   'P 1'
#
loop_
_entity.id
_entity.type
_entity.pdbx_description
1 polymer ?
#
loop_
_entity_poly.entity_id
_entity_poly.type
_entity_poly.pdbx_seq_one_letter_code
_entity_poly.pdbx_strand_id
1 'polypeptide(L)'
;MNDLKEHHQAVAGEVLSSLSGLAPPVLVALGARLLAGIEQDAVQTVTTNVPGPRQILYAAGKAMSEGYLYVPLGSSVRIGIAIFSYAGLLTFGVTGDYDHAPDTDLLCHGIEDGIAELLAAS
;
A
#
# COMPACT_ATOMS: atom_id res chain seq x y z
N MET A 1 -2.49 -23.56 9.63
CA MET A 1 -3.10 -22.44 8.86
C MET A 1 -2.16 -21.91 7.77
N ASN A 2 -0.84 -22.09 7.90
CA ASN A 2 0.12 -21.85 6.82
C ASN A 2 0.04 -22.91 5.71
N ASP A 3 -0.16 -24.19 6.07
CA ASP A 3 -0.18 -25.30 5.10
C ASP A 3 -1.33 -25.19 4.07
N LEU A 4 -2.46 -24.58 4.46
CA LEU A 4 -3.62 -24.40 3.57
C LEU A 4 -3.39 -23.28 2.53
N LYS A 5 -2.59 -22.27 2.87
CA LYS A 5 -2.19 -21.18 1.98
C LYS A 5 -1.07 -21.63 1.04
N GLU A 6 -0.10 -22.38 1.56
CA GLU A 6 1.00 -22.93 0.77
C GLU A 6 0.48 -23.88 -0.31
N HIS A 7 -0.48 -24.75 0.00
CA HIS A 7 -1.03 -25.67 -1.00
C HIS A 7 -1.78 -24.98 -2.15
N HIS A 8 -2.56 -23.92 -1.90
CA HIS A 8 -3.28 -23.22 -2.97
C HIS A 8 -2.35 -22.39 -3.86
N GLN A 9 -1.34 -21.74 -3.29
CA GLN A 9 -0.36 -20.98 -4.07
C GLN A 9 0.57 -21.88 -4.87
N ALA A 10 0.99 -23.02 -4.31
CA ALA A 10 1.82 -24.00 -5.01
C ALA A 10 1.07 -24.61 -6.21
N VAL A 11 -0.20 -24.98 -6.03
CA VAL A 11 -1.06 -25.52 -7.11
C VAL A 11 -1.32 -24.47 -8.19
N ALA A 12 -1.58 -23.21 -7.82
CA ALA A 12 -1.76 -22.13 -8.79
C ALA A 12 -0.46 -21.85 -9.59
N GLY A 13 0.70 -21.88 -8.91
CA GLY A 13 2.01 -21.70 -9.54
C GLY A 13 2.35 -22.83 -10.52
N GLU A 14 2.01 -24.08 -10.18
CA GLU A 14 2.26 -25.26 -11.02
C GLU A 14 1.34 -25.30 -12.26
N VAL A 15 0.07 -24.90 -12.11
CA VAL A 15 -0.87 -24.72 -13.23
C VAL A 15 -0.44 -23.58 -14.16
N LEU A 16 0.02 -22.45 -13.61
CA LEU A 16 0.51 -21.34 -14.43
C LEU A 16 1.83 -21.67 -15.13
N SER A 17 2.73 -22.40 -14.47
CA SER A 17 4.00 -22.86 -15.04
C SER A 17 3.78 -23.86 -16.19
N SER A 18 2.88 -24.83 -16.01
CA SER A 18 2.52 -25.82 -17.05
C SER A 18 1.80 -25.22 -18.26
N LEU A 19 1.16 -24.04 -18.11
CA LEU A 19 0.55 -23.28 -19.20
C LEU A 19 1.52 -22.32 -19.91
N SER A 20 2.61 -21.90 -19.23
CA SER A 20 3.57 -20.91 -19.76
C SER A 20 4.34 -21.37 -21.01
N GLY A 21 4.47 -22.69 -21.22
CA GLY A 21 5.14 -23.27 -22.39
C GLY A 21 4.22 -23.54 -23.59
N LEU A 22 2.90 -23.38 -23.46
CA LEU A 22 1.91 -23.87 -24.44
C LEU A 22 0.94 -22.81 -24.95
N ALA A 23 0.81 -21.66 -24.29
CA ALA A 23 -0.12 -20.62 -24.69
C ALA A 23 0.59 -19.51 -25.51
N PRO A 24 0.09 -19.15 -26.71
CA PRO A 24 0.53 -17.95 -27.41
C PRO A 24 0.50 -16.72 -26.48
N PRO A 25 1.49 -15.80 -26.55
CA PRO A 25 1.56 -14.61 -25.68
C PRO A 25 0.26 -13.79 -25.63
N VAL A 26 -0.51 -13.81 -26.72
CA VAL A 26 -1.84 -13.17 -26.82
C VAL A 26 -2.83 -13.75 -25.81
N LEU A 27 -2.86 -15.07 -25.62
CA LEU A 27 -3.77 -15.73 -24.67
C LEU A 27 -3.37 -15.44 -23.22
N VAL A 28 -2.05 -15.40 -22.94
CA VAL A 28 -1.54 -15.02 -21.62
C VAL A 28 -1.90 -13.56 -21.31
N ALA A 29 -1.71 -12.64 -22.26
CA ALA A 29 -2.07 -11.24 -22.10
C ALA A 29 -3.60 -11.05 -21.92
N LEU A 30 -4.41 -11.83 -22.64
CA LEU A 30 -5.86 -11.81 -22.50
C LEU A 30 -6.30 -12.34 -21.13
N GLY A 31 -5.75 -13.46 -20.69
CA GLY A 31 -6.00 -14.03 -19.36
C GLY A 31 -5.59 -13.07 -18.24
N ALA A 32 -4.42 -12.44 -18.35
CA ALA A 32 -3.96 -11.44 -17.39
C ALA A 32 -4.90 -10.22 -17.33
N ARG A 33 -5.40 -9.72 -18.46
CA ARG A 33 -6.38 -8.62 -18.49
C ARG A 33 -7.72 -8.99 -17.87
N LEU A 34 -8.20 -10.22 -18.13
CA LEU A 34 -9.43 -10.71 -17.52
C LEU A 34 -9.29 -10.81 -16.00
N LEU A 35 -8.18 -11.37 -15.50
CA LEU A 35 -7.91 -11.48 -14.07
C LEU A 35 -7.66 -10.13 -13.40
N ALA A 36 -7.02 -9.18 -14.09
CA ALA A 36 -6.80 -7.82 -13.58
C ALA A 36 -8.09 -7.01 -13.43
N GLY A 37 -9.16 -7.36 -14.16
CA GLY A 37 -10.49 -6.76 -14.03
C GLY A 37 -11.35 -7.37 -12.93
N ILE A 38 -10.92 -8.48 -12.31
CA ILE A 38 -11.61 -9.05 -11.16
C ILE A 38 -11.25 -8.21 -9.94
N GLU A 39 -12.23 -7.48 -9.41
CA GLU A 39 -12.08 -6.79 -8.14
C GLU A 39 -11.79 -7.82 -7.04
N GLN A 40 -10.73 -7.58 -6.26
CA GLN A 40 -10.44 -8.37 -5.07
C GLN A 40 -10.96 -7.58 -3.86
N ASP A 41 -11.86 -8.16 -3.07
CA ASP A 41 -12.43 -7.41 -1.92
C ASP A 41 -11.64 -7.65 -0.62
N ALA A 42 -10.62 -8.50 -0.67
CA ALA A 42 -9.87 -8.92 0.51
C ALA A 42 -9.02 -7.80 1.12
N VAL A 43 -8.58 -6.82 0.31
CA VAL A 43 -7.71 -5.72 0.74
C VAL A 43 -8.32 -4.40 0.35
N GLN A 44 -8.87 -3.68 1.35
CA GLN A 44 -9.50 -2.37 1.18
C GLN A 44 -8.53 -1.21 1.44
N THR A 45 -7.48 -1.46 2.24
CA THR A 45 -6.48 -0.46 2.63
C THR A 45 -5.06 -1.00 2.52
N VAL A 46 -4.11 -0.11 2.28
CA VAL A 46 -2.68 -0.41 2.35
C VAL A 46 -2.00 0.57 3.29
N THR A 47 -1.16 0.05 4.18
CA THR A 47 -0.32 0.86 5.06
C THR A 47 1.14 0.52 4.82
N THR A 48 1.95 1.51 4.47
CA THR A 48 3.40 1.36 4.32
C THR A 48 4.13 2.16 5.38
N ASN A 49 5.19 1.58 5.94
CA ASN A 49 6.07 2.27 6.87
C ASN A 49 7.47 2.32 6.27
N VAL A 50 7.91 3.54 5.98
CA VAL A 50 9.22 3.82 5.36
C VAL A 50 10.05 4.61 6.38
N PRO A 51 11.04 3.97 7.02
CA PRO A 51 12.00 4.69 7.84
C PRO A 51 12.87 5.60 6.96
N GLY A 52 12.87 6.90 7.24
CA GLY A 52 13.71 7.85 6.52
C GLY A 52 14.96 8.25 7.32
N PRO A 53 15.79 9.12 6.72
CA PRO A 53 17.04 9.57 7.35
C PRO A 53 16.80 10.41 8.61
N ARG A 54 17.69 10.27 9.60
CA ARG A 54 17.67 11.08 10.83
C ARG A 54 18.38 12.43 10.65
N GLN A 55 19.30 12.52 9.69
CA GLN A 55 19.97 13.77 9.36
C GLN A 55 19.12 14.63 8.44
N ILE A 56 19.30 15.95 8.56
CA ILE A 56 18.70 16.92 7.64
C ILE A 56 19.35 16.75 6.25
N LEU A 57 18.52 16.52 5.24
CA LEU A 57 18.92 16.48 3.84
C LEU A 57 18.90 17.88 3.23
N TYR A 58 19.66 18.07 2.16
CA TYR A 58 19.76 19.34 1.45
C TYR A 58 19.54 19.15 -0.05
N ALA A 59 18.77 20.06 -0.66
CA ALA A 59 18.59 20.16 -2.10
C ALA A 59 18.90 21.58 -2.55
N ALA A 60 19.76 21.73 -3.56
CA ALA A 60 20.21 23.04 -4.07
C ALA A 60 20.69 24.02 -2.95
N GLY A 61 21.36 23.49 -1.93
CA GLY A 61 21.86 24.28 -0.78
C GLY A 61 20.80 24.68 0.25
N LYS A 62 19.56 24.18 0.13
CA LYS A 62 18.48 24.41 1.10
C LYS A 62 18.19 23.16 1.90
N ALA A 63 18.03 23.30 3.21
CA ALA A 63 17.61 22.22 4.08
C ALA A 63 16.18 21.79 3.75
N MET A 64 15.96 20.49 3.62
CA MET A 64 14.63 19.90 3.52
C MET A 64 13.98 19.93 4.90
N SER A 65 12.82 20.58 5.01
CA SER A 65 12.08 20.72 6.26
C SER A 65 11.34 19.44 6.61
N GLU A 66 10.61 18.90 5.65
CA GLU A 66 9.65 17.82 5.84
C GLU A 66 9.58 16.96 4.57
N GLY A 67 9.14 15.72 4.72
CA GLY A 67 8.84 14.83 3.61
C GLY A 67 7.50 14.16 3.83
N TYR A 68 6.67 14.14 2.79
CA TYR A 68 5.36 13.50 2.80
C TYR A 68 5.35 12.38 1.77
N LEU A 69 5.08 11.17 2.23
CA LEU A 69 4.97 10.02 1.33
C LEU A 69 3.56 9.93 0.76
N TYR A 70 3.50 9.60 -0.53
CA TYR A 70 2.28 9.34 -1.26
C TYR A 70 2.29 7.88 -1.71
N VAL A 71 1.18 7.18 -1.48
CA VAL A 71 0.98 5.80 -1.93
C VAL A 71 -0.09 5.81 -3.01
N PRO A 72 0.25 5.50 -4.27
CA PRO A 72 -0.74 5.37 -5.32
C PRO A 72 -1.76 4.27 -4.99
N LEU A 73 -3.02 4.54 -5.23
CA LEU A 73 -4.08 3.54 -5.15
C LEU A 73 -4.08 2.69 -6.42
N GLY A 74 -4.32 1.40 -6.26
CA GLY A 74 -4.37 0.44 -7.35
C GLY A 74 -5.39 -0.66 -7.06
N SER A 75 -5.94 -1.23 -8.13
CA SER A 75 -7.00 -2.24 -8.04
C SER A 75 -8.18 -1.71 -7.21
N SER A 76 -8.68 -2.50 -6.27
CA SER A 76 -9.81 -2.22 -5.38
C SER A 76 -9.42 -1.55 -4.05
N VAL A 77 -8.16 -1.17 -3.86
CA VAL A 77 -7.72 -0.48 -2.63
C VAL A 77 -8.24 0.96 -2.65
N ARG A 78 -9.04 1.32 -1.65
CA ARG A 78 -9.70 2.64 -1.57
C ARG A 78 -8.98 3.63 -0.67
N ILE A 79 -8.14 3.16 0.25
CA ILE A 79 -7.38 4.02 1.17
C ILE A 79 -5.92 3.55 1.23
N GLY A 80 -4.99 4.49 1.15
CA GLY A 80 -3.55 4.27 1.32
C GLY A 80 -3.01 5.14 2.44
N ILE A 81 -2.23 4.55 3.35
CA ILE A 81 -1.59 5.23 4.47
C ILE A 81 -0.07 5.06 4.33
N ALA A 82 0.64 6.18 4.32
CA ALA A 82 2.08 6.25 4.22
C ALA A 82 2.68 6.82 5.50
N ILE A 83 3.40 5.99 6.24
CA ILE A 83 4.11 6.39 7.45
C ILE A 83 5.56 6.65 7.06
N PHE A 84 6.02 7.87 7.35
CA PHE A 84 7.40 8.27 7.07
C PHE A 84 8.00 8.96 8.27
N SER A 85 9.25 8.61 8.59
CA SER A 85 10.02 9.33 9.60
C SER A 85 11.17 10.07 8.96
N TYR A 86 11.31 11.37 9.22
CA TYR A 86 12.41 12.18 8.72
C TYR A 86 12.85 13.19 9.78
N ALA A 87 14.16 13.24 10.05
CA ALA A 87 14.75 14.21 10.97
C ALA A 87 14.07 14.28 12.35
N GLY A 88 13.54 13.16 12.84
CA GLY A 88 12.84 13.06 14.13
C GLY A 88 11.34 13.40 14.06
N LEU A 89 10.83 13.82 12.92
CA LEU A 89 9.40 14.00 12.66
C LEU A 89 8.80 12.70 12.09
N LEU A 90 7.63 12.32 12.56
CA LEU A 90 6.81 11.23 12.00
C LEU A 90 5.62 11.84 11.28
N THR A 91 5.46 11.53 10.00
CA THR A 91 4.36 12.04 9.16
C THR A 91 3.51 10.87 8.65
N PHE A 92 2.20 11.10 8.57
CA PHE A 92 1.23 10.18 7.98
C PHE A 92 0.62 10.82 6.74
N GLY A 93 0.88 10.26 5.56
CA GLY A 93 0.21 10.63 4.32
C GLY A 93 -1.00 9.72 4.09
N VAL A 94 -2.19 10.30 3.95
CA VAL A 94 -3.43 9.54 3.66
C VAL A 94 -3.90 9.86 2.25
N THR A 95 -4.13 8.83 1.45
CA THR A 95 -4.66 8.94 0.08
C THR A 95 -5.97 8.16 0.01
N GLY A 96 -7.06 8.83 -0.33
CA GLY A 96 -8.37 8.22 -0.54
C GLY A 96 -8.76 8.18 -2.01
N ASP A 97 -9.52 7.16 -2.39
CA ASP A 97 -10.25 7.10 -3.64
C ASP A 97 -11.35 8.17 -3.61
N TYR A 98 -11.34 9.06 -4.60
CA TYR A 98 -12.22 10.22 -4.63
C TYR A 98 -13.71 9.85 -4.63
N ASP A 99 -14.08 8.74 -5.29
CA ASP A 99 -15.47 8.32 -5.44
C ASP A 99 -15.95 7.44 -4.28
N HIS A 100 -15.03 6.76 -3.58
CA HIS A 100 -15.37 5.73 -2.60
C HIS A 100 -14.91 6.02 -1.16
N ALA A 101 -14.06 7.01 -0.94
CA ALA A 101 -13.55 7.40 0.38
C ALA A 101 -13.60 8.93 0.58
N PRO A 102 -14.79 9.55 0.61
CA PRO A 102 -14.94 11.01 0.71
C PRO A 102 -14.58 11.58 2.09
N ASP A 103 -14.45 10.73 3.10
CA ASP A 103 -14.29 11.07 4.52
C ASP A 103 -12.89 10.73 5.06
N THR A 104 -11.84 10.82 4.23
CA THR A 104 -10.45 10.57 4.67
C THR A 104 -10.01 11.42 5.85
N ASP A 105 -10.57 12.62 6.01
CA ASP A 105 -10.27 13.48 7.15
C ASP A 105 -10.64 12.81 8.48
N LEU A 106 -11.71 12.00 8.54
CA LEU A 106 -12.07 11.28 9.76
C LEU A 106 -10.96 10.31 10.18
N LEU A 107 -10.35 9.63 9.20
CA LEU A 107 -9.21 8.76 9.45
C LEU A 107 -7.97 9.55 9.91
N CYS A 108 -7.71 10.71 9.30
CA CYS A 108 -6.61 11.59 9.72
C CYS A 108 -6.76 12.00 11.18
N HIS A 109 -7.93 12.51 11.60
CA HIS A 109 -8.19 12.86 13.00
C HIS A 109 -8.07 11.64 13.91
N GLY A 110 -8.60 10.47 13.50
CA GLY A 110 -8.47 9.24 14.28
C GLY A 110 -7.03 8.78 14.49
N ILE A 111 -6.13 9.02 13.52
CA ILE A 111 -4.70 8.77 13.67
C ILE A 111 -4.09 9.73 14.71
N GLU A 112 -4.42 11.02 14.62
CA GLU A 112 -3.94 12.03 15.57
C GLU A 112 -4.40 11.71 17.00
N ASP A 113 -5.67 11.39 17.17
CA ASP A 113 -6.28 10.99 18.45
C ASP A 113 -5.60 9.73 19.00
N GLY A 114 -5.44 8.69 18.17
CA GLY A 114 -4.80 7.44 18.59
C GLY A 114 -3.33 7.63 19.02
N ILE A 115 -2.58 8.52 18.36
CA ILE A 115 -1.22 8.87 18.79
C ILE A 115 -1.26 9.63 20.13
N ALA A 116 -2.20 10.57 20.29
CA ALA A 116 -2.35 11.30 21.55
C ALA A 116 -2.70 10.37 22.72
N GLU A 117 -3.58 9.39 22.50
CA GLU A 117 -3.91 8.35 23.49
C GLU A 117 -2.69 7.53 23.90
N LEU A 118 -1.89 7.09 22.91
CA LEU A 118 -0.67 6.32 23.19
C LEU A 118 0.37 7.13 23.98
N LEU A 119 0.51 8.42 23.69
CA LEU A 119 1.39 9.32 24.45
C LEU A 119 0.88 9.58 25.87
N ALA A 120 -0.43 9.64 26.07
CA ALA A 120 -1.01 9.79 27.42
C ALA A 120 -0.83 8.52 28.28
N ALA A 121 -0.69 7.36 27.64
CA ALA A 121 -0.49 6.07 28.30
C ALA A 121 0.99 5.70 28.55
N SER A 122 1.95 6.45 28.02
CA SER A 122 3.41 6.22 28.16
C SER A 122 4.03 6.97 29.32
#